data_AF-C6HJK3-F1
#
_entry.id   AF-C6HJK3-F1
#
_cell.length_a   1.000
_cell.length_b   1.000
_cell.length_c   1.000
_cell.angle_alpha   90.00
_cell.angle_beta   90.00
_cell.angle_gamma   90.00
#
_symmetry.space_group_name_H-M   'P 1'
#
loop_
_entity.id
_entity.type
_entity.pdbx_description
1 polymer ?
#
loop_
_entity_poly.entity_id
_entity_poly.type
_entity_poly.pdbx_seq_one_letter_code
_entity_poly.pdbx_strand_id
1 'polypeptide(L)'
;MATHISSPSSVTRAEVYMVLRALVLKTSTIHLALFWPIVNRELQDAISAIGPGQQVETYNPYSLLQACKLLETLLLIAPDEFQLQEWLFVTDTIDAVYPPDQWESVALADSIAQSLGTTTRRDSIDRSTSNGLGNGNGNDGDDNSRRQGYKNAWLNSELSRETAKDEIVDKVLRPFFDRLSIYAFESTYSLGAPDLECFKDDLLADLFNEFTVAN
;
A
#
# COMPACT_ATOMS: atom_id res chain seq x y z
N MET A 1 1.20 25.47 24.18
CA MET A 1 1.90 24.86 23.04
C MET A 1 1.28 23.50 22.81
N ALA A 2 0.38 23.40 21.82
CA ALA A 2 -0.21 22.13 21.41
C ALA A 2 0.67 21.55 20.31
N THR A 3 1.13 20.31 20.49
CA THR A 3 1.86 19.57 19.46
C THR A 3 0.89 19.21 18.34
N HIS A 4 1.12 19.74 17.14
CA HIS A 4 0.31 19.69 15.91
C HIS A 4 0.22 18.30 15.23
N ILE A 5 0.18 17.21 16.02
CA ILE A 5 0.16 15.81 15.51
C ILE A 5 -1.23 15.16 15.59
N SER A 6 -2.24 15.88 16.10
CA SER A 6 -3.59 15.37 16.37
C SER A 6 -4.67 16.19 15.66
N SER A 7 -4.54 16.44 14.36
CA SER A 7 -5.67 16.97 13.59
C SER A 7 -6.74 15.86 13.49
N PRO A 8 -7.95 16.03 14.07
CA PRO A 8 -8.98 14.98 14.09
C PRO A 8 -9.32 14.48 12.67
N SER A 9 -9.25 15.39 11.69
CA SER A 9 -9.45 15.09 10.27
C SER A 9 -8.57 13.94 9.75
N SER A 10 -7.29 13.86 10.16
CA SER A 10 -6.39 12.83 9.64
C SER A 10 -6.62 11.46 10.29
N VAL A 11 -7.06 11.41 11.55
CA VAL A 11 -7.45 10.15 12.19
C VAL A 11 -8.75 9.63 11.59
N THR A 12 -9.72 10.52 11.39
CA THR A 12 -10.98 10.19 10.71
C THR A 12 -10.72 9.64 9.30
N ARG A 13 -9.72 10.14 8.56
CA ARG A 13 -9.35 9.57 7.24
C ARG A 13 -8.91 8.11 7.34
N ALA A 14 -8.05 7.79 8.30
CA ALA A 14 -7.62 6.40 8.53
C ALA A 14 -8.82 5.48 8.82
N GLU A 15 -9.75 5.94 9.65
CA GLU A 15 -11.00 5.23 9.95
C GLU A 15 -11.89 5.05 8.72
N VAL A 16 -12.01 6.09 7.87
CA VAL A 16 -12.77 6.01 6.62
C VAL A 16 -12.19 4.95 5.69
N TYR A 17 -10.86 4.87 5.54
CA TYR A 17 -10.24 3.80 4.74
C TYR A 17 -10.49 2.41 5.32
N MET A 18 -10.47 2.24 6.65
CA MET A 18 -10.84 0.98 7.30
C MET A 18 -12.31 0.62 7.08
N VAL A 19 -13.23 1.59 7.13
CA VAL A 19 -14.66 1.39 6.81
C VAL A 19 -14.83 0.97 5.35
N LEU A 20 -14.12 1.62 4.43
CA LEU A 20 -14.14 1.24 3.01
C LEU A 20 -13.62 -0.19 2.81
N ARG A 21 -12.51 -0.58 3.49
CA ARG A 21 -12.03 -1.98 3.48
C ARG A 21 -13.10 -2.94 3.98
N ALA A 22 -13.77 -2.61 5.09
CA ALA A 22 -14.86 -3.43 5.63
C ALA A 22 -16.01 -3.61 4.64
N LEU A 23 -16.40 -2.54 3.94
CA LEU A 23 -17.45 -2.57 2.93
C LEU A 23 -17.05 -3.43 1.72
N VAL A 24 -15.84 -3.28 1.21
CA VAL A 24 -15.33 -4.11 0.10
C VAL A 24 -15.30 -5.59 0.48
N LEU A 25 -14.93 -5.92 1.72
CA LEU A 25 -14.89 -7.31 2.22
C LEU A 25 -16.27 -7.94 2.50
N LYS A 26 -17.33 -7.13 2.63
CA LYS A 26 -18.65 -7.61 3.10
C LYS A 26 -19.80 -7.37 2.13
N THR A 27 -19.68 -6.40 1.24
CA THR A 27 -20.76 -6.01 0.33
C THR A 27 -20.46 -6.42 -1.10
N SER A 28 -21.51 -6.76 -1.87
CA SER A 28 -21.37 -6.92 -3.32
C SER A 28 -21.01 -5.58 -3.97
N THR A 29 -20.14 -5.63 -4.97
CA THR A 29 -19.56 -4.47 -5.65
C THR A 29 -20.63 -3.57 -6.28
N ILE A 30 -21.77 -4.15 -6.69
CA ILE A 30 -22.95 -3.43 -7.22
C ILE A 30 -23.49 -2.37 -6.25
N HIS A 31 -23.38 -2.60 -4.93
CA HIS A 31 -23.86 -1.67 -3.91
C HIS A 31 -22.89 -0.50 -3.70
N LEU A 32 -21.63 -0.65 -4.13
CA LEU A 32 -20.61 0.39 -4.06
C LEU A 32 -20.47 1.17 -5.38
N ALA A 33 -21.20 0.79 -6.43
CA ALA A 33 -21.09 1.33 -7.78
C ALA A 33 -21.07 2.86 -7.85
N LEU A 34 -21.96 3.53 -7.13
CA LEU A 34 -22.06 5.00 -7.11
C LEU A 34 -20.95 5.69 -6.32
N PHE A 35 -20.24 4.96 -5.46
CA PHE A 35 -19.18 5.48 -4.60
C PHE A 35 -17.79 5.34 -5.21
N TRP A 36 -17.59 4.45 -6.20
CA TRP A 36 -16.27 4.23 -6.82
C TRP A 36 -15.56 5.49 -7.32
N PRO A 37 -16.23 6.46 -7.97
CA PRO A 37 -15.56 7.70 -8.36
C PRO A 37 -14.97 8.47 -7.17
N ILE A 38 -15.66 8.46 -6.02
CA ILE A 38 -15.22 9.12 -4.79
C ILE A 38 -14.07 8.33 -4.17
N VAL A 39 -14.21 7.01 -4.06
CA VAL A 39 -13.16 6.13 -3.51
C VAL A 39 -11.86 6.27 -4.31
N ASN A 40 -11.95 6.23 -5.64
CA ASN A 40 -10.78 6.33 -6.50
C ASN A 40 -10.15 7.72 -6.46
N ARG A 41 -10.96 8.78 -6.36
CA ARG A 41 -10.44 10.12 -6.18
C ARG A 41 -9.68 10.28 -4.86
N GLU A 42 -10.28 9.85 -3.75
CA GLU A 42 -9.67 9.93 -2.43
C GLU A 42 -8.40 9.07 -2.33
N LEU A 43 -8.36 7.89 -2.97
CA LEU A 43 -7.16 7.07 -3.04
C LEU A 43 -6.05 7.74 -3.85
N GLN A 44 -6.37 8.31 -5.03
CA GLN A 44 -5.39 9.04 -5.83
C GLN A 44 -4.82 10.23 -5.07
N ASP A 45 -5.67 11.02 -4.41
CA ASP A 45 -5.24 12.18 -3.64
C ASP A 45 -4.36 11.76 -2.44
N ALA A 46 -4.69 10.67 -1.74
CA ALA A 46 -3.90 10.15 -0.63
C ALA A 46 -2.54 9.59 -1.08
N ILE A 47 -2.51 8.74 -2.11
CA ILE A 47 -1.27 8.13 -2.60
C ILE A 47 -0.34 9.17 -3.20
N SER A 48 -0.89 10.16 -3.92
CA SER A 48 -0.12 11.30 -4.45
C SER A 48 0.51 12.16 -3.34
N ALA A 49 0.02 12.07 -2.11
CA ALA A 49 0.57 12.77 -0.95
C ALA A 49 1.81 12.10 -0.34
N ILE A 50 2.18 10.89 -0.79
CA ILE A 50 3.33 10.12 -0.26
C ILE A 50 4.67 10.65 -0.79
N GLY A 51 4.65 11.51 -1.83
CA GLY A 51 5.84 12.08 -2.45
C GLY A 51 6.59 13.12 -1.58
N PRO A 52 7.87 13.39 -1.91
CA PRO A 52 8.71 14.32 -1.15
C PRO A 52 8.19 15.76 -1.21
N GLY A 53 7.97 16.38 -0.04
CA GLY A 53 7.55 17.78 0.09
C GLY A 53 6.03 18.02 0.10
N GLN A 54 5.22 16.97 0.13
CA GLN A 54 3.75 17.10 0.22
C GLN A 54 3.23 17.31 1.65
N GLN A 55 2.04 17.92 1.74
CA GLN A 55 1.45 18.48 2.96
C GLN A 55 1.09 17.41 4.01
N VAL A 56 1.92 17.30 5.05
CA VAL A 56 1.66 16.52 6.29
C VAL A 56 0.37 16.95 7.01
N GLU A 57 -0.15 18.14 6.69
CA GLU A 57 -1.32 18.72 7.36
C GLU A 57 -2.64 17.98 7.05
N THR A 58 -2.77 17.37 5.86
CA THR A 58 -3.98 16.66 5.44
C THR A 58 -3.91 15.16 5.74
N TYR A 59 -2.75 14.55 5.54
CA TYR A 59 -2.53 13.11 5.67
C TYR A 59 -1.38 12.82 6.62
N ASN A 60 -1.68 12.19 7.75
CA ASN A 60 -0.67 11.62 8.62
C ASN A 60 -0.20 10.25 8.07
N PRO A 61 0.99 9.77 8.47
CA PRO A 61 1.54 8.51 7.97
C PRO A 61 0.63 7.29 8.17
N TYR A 62 -0.15 7.26 9.24
CA TYR A 62 -1.10 6.17 9.52
C TYR A 62 -2.27 6.16 8.54
N SER A 63 -2.81 7.33 8.18
CA SER A 63 -3.87 7.45 7.17
C SER A 63 -3.39 7.05 5.78
N LEU A 64 -2.13 7.35 5.44
CA LEU A 64 -1.50 6.91 4.20
C LEU A 64 -1.32 5.38 4.19
N LEU A 65 -0.91 4.78 5.31
CA LEU A 65 -0.85 3.33 5.46
C LEU A 65 -2.23 2.68 5.25
N GLN A 66 -3.28 3.21 5.90
CA GLN A 66 -4.63 2.67 5.74
C GLN A 66 -5.18 2.85 4.31
N ALA A 67 -4.83 3.94 3.62
CA ALA A 67 -5.12 4.11 2.19
C ALA A 67 -4.41 3.07 1.33
N CYS A 68 -3.13 2.78 1.61
CA CYS A 68 -2.36 1.76 0.89
C CYS A 68 -2.89 0.35 1.15
N LYS A 69 -3.28 0.04 2.40
CA LYS A 69 -3.96 -1.23 2.73
C LYS A 69 -5.31 -1.37 2.02
N LEU A 70 -6.06 -0.27 1.86
CA LEU A 70 -7.28 -0.26 1.04
C LEU A 70 -6.96 -0.55 -0.43
N LEU A 71 -5.94 0.10 -1.01
CA LEU A 71 -5.52 -0.17 -2.39
C LEU A 71 -5.12 -1.64 -2.57
N GLU A 72 -4.30 -2.19 -1.68
CA GLU A 72 -3.91 -3.62 -1.72
C GLU A 72 -5.13 -4.54 -1.64
N THR A 73 -6.10 -4.22 -0.76
CA THR A 73 -7.36 -4.97 -0.64
C THR A 73 -8.15 -4.94 -1.96
N LEU A 74 -8.22 -3.78 -2.63
CA LEU A 74 -8.91 -3.62 -3.91
C LEU A 74 -8.23 -4.39 -5.05
N LEU A 75 -6.90 -4.33 -5.14
CA LEU A 75 -6.12 -5.08 -6.13
C LEU A 75 -6.27 -6.60 -5.96
N LEU A 76 -6.38 -7.06 -4.71
CA LEU A 76 -6.47 -8.48 -4.42
C LEU A 76 -7.88 -9.07 -4.55
N ILE A 77 -8.90 -8.32 -4.14
CA ILE A 77 -10.31 -8.72 -4.32
C ILE A 77 -10.74 -8.54 -5.78
N ALA A 78 -10.15 -7.57 -6.48
CA ALA A 78 -10.42 -7.21 -7.86
C ALA A 78 -11.92 -7.04 -8.21
N PRO A 79 -12.66 -6.12 -7.54
CA PRO A 79 -14.03 -5.77 -7.96
C PRO A 79 -14.11 -5.34 -9.43
N ASP A 80 -15.08 -5.84 -10.20
CA ASP A 80 -15.25 -5.54 -11.63
C ASP A 80 -15.18 -4.02 -11.93
N GLU A 81 -15.87 -3.21 -11.13
CA GLU A 81 -15.87 -1.74 -11.30
C GLU A 81 -14.52 -1.09 -11.00
N PHE A 82 -13.72 -1.66 -10.08
CA PHE A 82 -12.38 -1.17 -9.77
C PHE A 82 -11.38 -1.58 -10.86
N GLN A 83 -11.50 -2.79 -11.41
CA GLN A 83 -10.60 -3.28 -12.47
C GLN A 83 -10.57 -2.36 -13.70
N LEU A 84 -11.68 -1.68 -14.02
CA LEU A 84 -11.74 -0.68 -15.10
C LEU A 84 -10.81 0.54 -14.87
N GLN A 85 -10.41 0.77 -13.63
CA GLN A 85 -9.61 1.92 -13.18
C GLN A 85 -8.29 1.50 -12.53
N GLU A 86 -8.01 0.20 -12.45
CA GLU A 86 -6.82 -0.38 -11.82
C GLU A 86 -5.51 0.17 -12.41
N TRP A 87 -5.48 0.37 -13.73
CA TRP A 87 -4.33 0.91 -14.47
C TRP A 87 -3.86 2.30 -13.98
N LEU A 88 -4.73 3.07 -13.32
CA LEU A 88 -4.36 4.35 -12.73
C LEU A 88 -3.41 4.17 -11.54
N PHE A 89 -3.51 3.02 -10.86
CA PHE A 89 -2.77 2.73 -9.64
C PHE A 89 -1.55 1.86 -9.92
N VAL A 90 -1.67 0.82 -10.74
CA VAL A 90 -0.61 -0.18 -10.98
C VAL A 90 -0.41 -0.48 -12.46
N THR A 91 0.79 -0.92 -12.82
CA THR A 91 1.04 -1.55 -14.12
C THR A 91 0.75 -3.04 -14.01
N ASP A 92 -0.37 -3.50 -14.57
CA ASP A 92 -0.86 -4.88 -14.53
C ASP A 92 -0.36 -5.75 -15.70
N THR A 93 0.57 -5.22 -16.49
CA THR A 93 1.15 -5.88 -17.67
C THR A 93 2.57 -6.39 -17.40
N ILE A 94 3.10 -7.17 -18.36
CA ILE A 94 4.48 -7.68 -18.32
C ILE A 94 5.53 -6.57 -18.23
N ASP A 95 5.18 -5.33 -18.61
CA ASP A 95 6.05 -4.16 -18.56
C ASP A 95 6.46 -3.81 -17.11
N ALA A 96 5.70 -4.24 -16.10
CA ALA A 96 6.08 -4.11 -14.70
C ALA A 96 7.34 -4.92 -14.35
N VAL A 97 7.57 -6.05 -15.03
CA VAL A 97 8.71 -6.94 -14.81
C VAL A 97 9.82 -6.68 -15.83
N TYR A 98 9.44 -6.45 -17.08
CA TYR A 98 10.36 -6.24 -18.20
C TYR A 98 10.01 -4.92 -18.91
N PRO A 99 10.35 -3.77 -18.31
CA PRO A 99 10.04 -2.48 -18.89
C PRO A 99 10.79 -2.30 -20.22
N PRO A 100 10.11 -1.88 -21.30
CA PRO A 100 10.74 -1.57 -22.58
C PRO A 100 11.74 -0.40 -22.47
N ASP A 101 12.66 -0.30 -23.43
CA ASP A 101 13.57 0.84 -23.53
C ASP A 101 12.76 2.15 -23.66
N GLN A 102 13.09 3.14 -22.82
CA GLN A 102 12.43 4.46 -22.77
C GLN A 102 10.95 4.44 -22.36
N TRP A 103 10.48 3.36 -21.72
CA TRP A 103 9.13 3.31 -21.16
C TRP A 103 9.03 4.13 -19.88
N GLU A 104 7.96 4.93 -19.78
CA GLU A 104 7.55 5.59 -18.54
C GLU A 104 6.17 5.08 -18.15
N SER A 105 6.08 4.53 -16.94
CA SER A 105 4.80 4.07 -16.41
C SER A 105 3.89 5.24 -16.07
N VAL A 106 2.61 5.10 -16.42
CA VAL A 106 1.54 6.04 -16.06
C VAL A 106 0.95 5.71 -14.68
N ALA A 107 1.23 4.52 -14.16
CA ALA A 107 0.68 4.05 -12.91
C ALA A 107 1.21 4.87 -11.73
N LEU A 108 0.30 5.25 -10.82
CA LEU A 108 0.63 6.08 -9.67
C LEU A 108 1.66 5.40 -8.75
N ALA A 109 1.57 4.09 -8.56
CA ALA A 109 2.51 3.33 -7.73
C ALA A 109 3.96 3.47 -8.22
N ASP A 110 4.17 3.35 -9.53
CA ASP A 110 5.49 3.40 -10.14
C ASP A 110 6.09 4.82 -10.07
N SER A 111 5.25 5.85 -10.23
CA SER A 111 5.63 7.25 -10.04
C SER A 111 6.05 7.54 -8.59
N ILE A 112 5.30 7.03 -7.61
CA ILE A 112 5.64 7.17 -6.19
C ILE A 112 6.94 6.44 -5.87
N ALA A 113 7.12 5.20 -6.33
CA ALA A 113 8.35 4.43 -6.16
C ALA A 113 9.59 5.19 -6.67
N GLN A 114 9.50 5.76 -7.87
CA GLN A 114 10.56 6.59 -8.45
C GLN A 114 10.84 7.84 -7.59
N SER A 115 9.79 8.54 -7.15
CA SER A 115 9.94 9.75 -6.32
C SER A 115 10.64 9.47 -4.99
N LEU A 116 10.27 8.38 -4.31
CA LEU A 116 10.88 7.95 -3.05
C LEU A 116 12.33 7.49 -3.27
N GLY A 117 12.61 6.77 -4.35
CA GLY A 117 13.96 6.32 -4.71
C GLY A 117 14.95 7.46 -5.01
N THR A 118 14.49 8.56 -5.61
CA THR A 118 15.36 9.72 -5.90
C THR A 118 15.78 10.51 -4.66
N THR A 119 14.95 10.52 -3.61
CA THR A 119 15.20 11.24 -2.36
C THR A 119 16.38 10.61 -1.60
N THR A 120 16.43 9.28 -1.50
CA THR A 120 17.58 8.59 -0.88
C THR A 120 18.87 8.77 -1.66
N ARG A 121 18.83 8.81 -3.00
CA ARG A 121 20.04 9.05 -3.81
C ARG A 121 20.64 10.42 -3.52
N ARG A 122 19.83 11.44 -3.29
CA ARG A 122 20.32 12.78 -2.90
C ARG A 122 20.92 12.79 -1.49
N ASP A 123 20.32 12.08 -0.53
CA ASP A 123 20.86 11.95 0.84
C ASP A 123 22.15 11.12 0.89
N SER A 124 22.36 10.22 -0.08
CA SER A 124 23.56 9.39 -0.17
C SER A 124 24.77 10.07 -0.83
N ILE A 125 24.62 11.26 -1.43
CA ILE A 125 25.75 11.98 -2.07
C ILE A 125 26.74 12.55 -1.03
N ASP A 126 26.34 12.67 0.25
CA ASP A 126 27.23 13.07 1.36
C ASP A 126 27.86 11.90 2.14
N ARG A 127 27.67 10.66 1.69
CA ARG A 127 28.35 9.49 2.27
C ARG A 127 28.99 8.64 1.17
N SER A 128 30.24 8.96 0.89
CA SER A 128 31.11 8.22 -0.01
C SER A 128 31.13 6.71 0.28
N THR A 129 30.96 5.94 -0.80
CA THR A 129 31.61 4.64 -1.06
C THR A 129 31.62 3.60 0.08
N SER A 130 30.70 2.64 0.02
CA SER A 130 31.10 1.22 0.09
C SER A 130 30.11 0.35 -0.67
N ASN A 131 30.66 -0.35 -1.66
CA ASN A 131 30.01 -1.39 -2.43
C ASN A 131 29.78 -2.60 -1.50
N GLY A 132 28.53 -3.02 -1.33
CA GLY A 132 28.19 -4.20 -0.54
C GLY A 132 26.90 -4.82 -1.06
N LEU A 133 27.04 -5.76 -2.00
CA LEU A 133 25.95 -6.69 -2.36
C LEU A 133 25.62 -7.54 -1.13
N GLY A 134 24.60 -7.13 -0.39
CA GLY A 134 24.02 -7.89 0.71
C GLY A 134 23.11 -8.98 0.17
N ASN A 135 23.69 -10.15 -0.10
CA ASN A 135 22.98 -11.39 -0.39
C ASN A 135 22.29 -11.86 0.90
N GLY A 136 21.02 -11.47 1.08
CA GLY A 136 20.18 -11.88 2.21
C GLY A 136 19.74 -13.34 2.08
N ASN A 137 20.62 -14.25 2.49
CA ASN A 137 20.30 -15.66 2.68
C ASN A 137 19.51 -15.82 4.00
N GLY A 138 18.20 -15.57 3.94
CA GLY A 138 17.24 -15.83 5.01
C GLY A 138 16.66 -17.23 4.88
N ASN A 139 17.20 -18.15 5.68
CA ASN A 139 16.68 -19.49 5.88
C ASN A 139 15.48 -19.43 6.83
N ASP A 140 14.28 -19.18 6.29
CA ASP A 140 13.01 -19.38 7.01
C ASP A 140 12.34 -20.64 6.49
N GLY A 141 12.54 -21.71 7.26
CA GLY A 141 11.87 -22.98 7.07
C GLY A 141 10.41 -22.91 7.55
N ASP A 142 9.57 -23.56 6.75
CA ASP A 142 8.48 -24.41 7.26
C ASP A 142 7.15 -23.74 7.72
N ASP A 143 6.67 -22.72 7.00
CA ASP A 143 5.22 -22.37 6.99
C ASP A 143 4.65 -22.01 5.59
N ASN A 144 5.49 -22.05 4.55
CA ASN A 144 5.09 -21.60 3.20
C ASN A 144 4.30 -22.65 2.40
N SER A 145 4.26 -23.91 2.87
CA SER A 145 3.63 -25.03 2.16
C SER A 145 2.09 -25.06 2.27
N ARG A 146 1.51 -24.38 3.26
CA ARG A 146 0.05 -24.26 3.43
C ARG A 146 -0.57 -23.03 2.73
N ARG A 147 0.24 -22.04 2.35
CA ARG A 147 -0.22 -20.77 1.75
C ARG A 147 -0.03 -20.71 0.23
N GLN A 148 0.44 -21.80 -0.39
CA GLN A 148 0.85 -21.89 -1.80
C GLN A 148 -0.28 -21.58 -2.83
N GLY A 149 -1.53 -21.41 -2.40
CA GLY A 149 -2.68 -21.15 -3.30
C GLY A 149 -3.43 -19.84 -3.05
N TYR A 150 -3.03 -19.02 -2.08
CA TYR A 150 -3.72 -17.78 -1.73
C TYR A 150 -2.88 -16.55 -2.04
N LYS A 151 -3.55 -15.50 -2.51
CA LYS A 151 -2.93 -14.19 -2.69
C LYS A 151 -2.78 -13.54 -1.32
N ASN A 152 -1.54 -13.43 -0.82
CA ASN A 152 -1.26 -12.89 0.51
C ASN A 152 -1.04 -11.38 0.44
N ALA A 153 -1.78 -10.63 1.24
CA ALA A 153 -1.55 -9.20 1.45
C ALA A 153 -0.18 -8.97 2.11
N TRP A 154 0.63 -8.09 1.51
CA TRP A 154 1.96 -7.77 1.98
C TRP A 154 1.93 -6.75 3.11
N LEU A 155 1.04 -5.75 3.06
CA LEU A 155 0.94 -4.75 4.12
C LEU A 155 0.27 -5.26 5.39
N ASN A 156 -0.38 -6.44 5.34
CA ASN A 156 -1.01 -7.08 6.51
C ASN A 156 0.00 -7.70 7.50
N SER A 157 1.29 -7.42 7.35
CA SER A 157 2.35 -7.94 8.21
C SER A 157 2.44 -7.20 9.54
N GLU A 158 2.85 -7.92 10.60
CA GLU A 158 3.19 -7.38 11.93
C GLU A 158 4.18 -6.21 11.85
N LEU A 159 5.07 -6.21 10.85
CA LEU A 159 5.99 -5.12 10.54
C LEU A 159 5.28 -3.77 10.36
N SER A 160 4.10 -3.74 9.75
CA SER A 160 3.34 -2.49 9.56
C SER A 160 2.84 -1.88 10.88
N ARG A 161 2.64 -2.72 11.91
CA ARG A 161 2.10 -2.33 13.22
C ARG A 161 3.19 -1.94 14.20
N GLU A 162 4.36 -2.58 14.11
CA GLU A 162 5.53 -2.29 14.95
C GLU A 162 6.34 -1.08 14.46
N THR A 163 6.13 -0.64 13.22
CA THR A 163 6.85 0.51 12.66
C THR A 163 6.38 1.83 13.27
N ALA A 164 7.33 2.66 13.72
CA ALA A 164 7.05 3.98 14.25
C ALA A 164 6.42 4.90 13.18
N LYS A 165 5.52 5.81 13.58
CA LYS A 165 4.73 6.63 12.63
C LYS A 165 5.59 7.41 11.63
N ASP A 166 6.70 7.95 12.09
CA ASP A 166 7.67 8.71 11.31
C ASP A 166 8.47 7.84 10.34
N GLU A 167 8.54 6.53 10.55
CA GLU A 167 9.27 5.58 9.73
C GLU A 167 8.38 4.81 8.73
N ILE A 168 7.05 4.93 8.83
CA ILE A 168 6.09 4.19 7.99
C ILE A 168 6.38 4.38 6.50
N VAL A 169 6.62 5.62 6.06
CA VAL A 169 6.85 5.92 4.64
C VAL A 169 8.10 5.21 4.13
N ASP A 170 9.20 5.30 4.87
CA ASP A 170 10.50 4.77 4.44
C ASP A 170 10.63 3.26 4.62
N LYS A 171 10.11 2.69 5.72
CA LYS A 171 10.27 1.26 6.05
C LYS A 171 9.15 0.38 5.50
N VAL A 172 7.96 0.93 5.27
CA VAL A 172 6.78 0.15 4.86
C VAL A 172 6.30 0.54 3.46
N LEU A 173 5.98 1.82 3.24
CA LEU A 173 5.34 2.24 1.98
C LEU A 173 6.31 2.22 0.80
N ARG A 174 7.56 2.65 1.00
CA ARG A 174 8.57 2.60 -0.05
C ARG A 174 8.79 1.18 -0.62
N PRO A 175 9.16 0.16 0.19
CA PRO A 175 9.34 -1.18 -0.36
C PRO A 175 8.05 -1.75 -0.97
N PHE A 176 6.88 -1.38 -0.41
CA PHE A 176 5.59 -1.73 -1.00
C PHE A 176 5.42 -1.18 -2.41
N PHE A 177 5.58 0.13 -2.63
CA PHE A 177 5.45 0.74 -3.97
C PHE A 177 6.51 0.26 -4.95
N ASP A 178 7.73 -0.03 -4.49
CA ASP A 178 8.82 -0.55 -5.35
C ASP A 178 8.46 -1.90 -6.01
N ARG A 179 7.49 -2.64 -5.48
CA ARG A 179 7.09 -3.97 -5.98
C ARG A 179 5.59 -4.12 -6.24
N LEU A 180 4.78 -3.09 -5.99
CA LEU A 180 3.32 -3.20 -6.05
C LEU A 180 2.83 -3.62 -7.44
N SER A 181 3.33 -2.99 -8.51
CA SER A 181 2.96 -3.32 -9.89
C SER A 181 3.38 -4.76 -10.28
N ILE A 182 4.59 -5.17 -9.86
CA ILE A 182 5.07 -6.55 -10.06
C ILE A 182 4.14 -7.54 -9.35
N TYR A 183 3.80 -7.25 -8.08
CA TYR A 183 2.92 -8.10 -7.29
C TYR A 183 1.50 -8.16 -7.88
N ALA A 184 0.95 -7.05 -8.36
CA ALA A 184 -0.36 -7.00 -9.02
C ALA A 184 -0.36 -7.87 -10.29
N PHE A 185 0.67 -7.74 -11.13
CA PHE A 185 0.88 -8.60 -12.29
C PHE A 185 0.95 -10.08 -11.87
N GLU A 186 1.87 -10.46 -10.98
CA GLU A 186 2.03 -11.85 -10.52
C GLU A 186 0.74 -12.41 -9.90
N SER A 187 0.03 -11.61 -9.11
CA SER A 187 -1.24 -11.96 -8.49
C SER A 187 -2.30 -12.31 -9.54
N THR A 188 -2.41 -11.54 -10.61
CA THR A 188 -3.34 -11.81 -11.72
C THR A 188 -3.05 -13.15 -12.40
N TYR A 189 -1.77 -13.52 -12.56
CA TYR A 189 -1.38 -14.80 -13.19
C TYR A 189 -1.27 -15.99 -12.24
N SER A 190 -1.22 -15.75 -10.92
CA SER A 190 -1.12 -16.83 -9.91
C SER A 190 -2.39 -17.70 -9.82
N LEU A 191 -3.52 -17.23 -10.34
CA LEU A 191 -4.84 -17.88 -10.27
C LEU A 191 -5.28 -18.27 -8.83
N GLY A 192 -4.62 -17.74 -7.80
CA GLY A 192 -4.97 -17.97 -6.41
C GLY A 192 -6.22 -17.21 -6.01
N ALA A 193 -7.01 -17.78 -5.09
CA ALA A 193 -8.11 -17.03 -4.48
C ALA A 193 -7.54 -16.03 -3.44
N PRO A 194 -8.16 -14.85 -3.26
CA PRO A 194 -7.79 -13.97 -2.14
C PRO A 194 -8.17 -14.63 -0.81
N ASP A 195 -7.27 -14.59 0.17
CA ASP A 195 -7.57 -15.05 1.54
C ASP A 195 -8.38 -13.98 2.29
N LEU A 196 -9.70 -14.06 2.15
CA LEU A 196 -10.64 -13.12 2.74
C LEU A 196 -10.61 -13.12 4.28
N GLU A 197 -10.21 -14.22 4.93
CA GLU A 197 -10.13 -14.26 6.40
C GLU A 197 -8.90 -13.50 6.88
N CYS A 198 -7.76 -13.66 6.23
CA CYS A 198 -6.55 -12.87 6.53
C CYS A 198 -6.79 -11.36 6.44
N PHE A 199 -7.54 -10.88 5.44
CA PHE A 199 -7.91 -9.47 5.33
C PHE A 199 -8.84 -8.99 6.45
N LYS A 200 -9.77 -9.84 6.90
CA LYS A 200 -10.66 -9.49 8.02
C LYS A 200 -9.87 -9.45 9.32
N ASP A 201 -8.99 -10.41 9.55
CA ASP A 201 -8.15 -10.47 10.74
C ASP A 201 -7.20 -9.27 10.82
N ASP A 202 -6.57 -8.88 9.71
CA ASP A 202 -5.77 -7.64 9.64
C ASP A 202 -6.60 -6.39 9.90
N LEU A 203 -7.79 -6.28 9.30
CA LEU A 203 -8.67 -5.14 9.54
C LEU A 203 -9.12 -5.05 11.01
N LEU A 204 -9.41 -6.18 11.65
CA LEU A 204 -9.71 -6.24 13.08
C LEU A 204 -8.48 -5.83 13.91
N ALA A 205 -7.29 -6.30 13.55
CA ALA A 205 -6.06 -5.93 14.23
C ALA A 205 -5.78 -4.42 14.13
N ASP A 206 -6.05 -3.79 12.98
CA ASP A 206 -5.93 -2.34 12.79
C ASP A 206 -6.98 -1.56 13.59
N LEU A 207 -8.21 -2.07 13.65
CA LEU A 207 -9.30 -1.45 14.42
C LEU A 207 -9.01 -1.44 15.92
N PHE A 208 -8.43 -2.53 16.44
CA PHE A 208 -8.08 -2.67 17.85
C PHE A 208 -6.65 -2.21 18.18
N ASN A 209 -5.92 -1.66 17.21
CA ASN A 209 -4.57 -1.14 17.44
C ASN A 209 -4.62 0.12 18.33
N GLU A 210 -3.57 0.33 19.13
CA GLU A 210 -3.44 1.49 20.03
C GLU A 210 -3.53 2.83 19.27
N PHE A 211 -3.15 2.86 17.99
CA PHE A 211 -3.31 4.04 17.13
C PHE A 211 -4.76 4.43 16.85
N THR A 212 -5.68 3.47 16.93
CA THR A 212 -7.12 3.66 16.75
C THR A 212 -7.83 3.85 18.11
N VAL A 213 -7.33 3.20 19.17
CA VAL A 213 -7.97 3.13 20.50
C VAL A 213 -7.53 4.25 21.46
N ALA A 214 -6.35 4.83 21.29
CA ALA A 214 -5.81 5.86 22.20
C ALA A 214 -6.24 7.30 21.86
N ASN A 215 -7.32 7.47 21.10
CA ASN A 215 -7.85 8.77 20.70
C ASN A 215 -9.18 9.09 21.40
#